data_AF-A0A8D8N4Y9-F1
#
_entry.id   AF-A0A8D8N4Y9-F1
#
_cell.length_a   1.000
_cell.length_b   1.000
_cell.length_c   1.000
_cell.angle_alpha   90.00
_cell.angle_beta   90.00
_cell.angle_gamma   90.00
#
_symmetry.space_group_name_H-M   'P 1'
#
loop_
_entity.id
_entity.type
_entity.pdbx_description
1 polymer ?
#
loop_
_entity_poly.entity_id
_entity_poly.type
_entity_poly.pdbx_seq_one_letter_code
_entity_poly.pdbx_strand_id
1 'polypeptide(L)'
;MLESTPFWNAGGSGSGAGDLSQLPFADSMLLAAAAEVNASVEELCLLQRTAEELLTDLACPTFFDSVSCWPRTPPATLAILPCMTEFKGVQYDSTQNASRYCNINGTWDNYTNYGECQHVGTSALPEFELHIELPTIVYFVGYSISLAALVLAVTVLVNFK
;
A
#
# COMPACT_ATOMS: atom_id res chain seq x y z
N MET A 1 -1.13 -41.39 10.98
CA MET A 1 -1.78 -40.27 11.71
C MET A 1 -0.73 -39.17 11.79
N LEU A 2 -0.72 -38.28 10.79
CA LEU A 2 0.15 -37.09 10.76
C LEU A 2 -0.78 -35.90 10.91
N GLU A 3 -0.76 -35.27 12.07
CA GLU A 3 -1.43 -33.99 12.31
C GLU A 3 -0.55 -32.88 11.73
N SER A 4 -1.03 -32.27 10.65
CA SER A 4 -0.53 -31.02 10.11
C SER A 4 -1.21 -29.86 10.83
N THR A 5 -0.50 -29.18 11.72
CA THR A 5 -0.96 -27.90 12.29
C THR A 5 -0.51 -26.74 11.39
N PRO A 6 -1.38 -25.76 11.08
CA PRO A 6 -1.04 -24.60 10.26
C PRO A 6 -0.22 -23.55 11.03
N PHE A 7 0.74 -22.93 10.35
CA PHE A 7 1.80 -22.03 10.86
C PHE A 7 1.33 -20.62 11.29
N TRP A 8 0.04 -20.34 11.36
CA TRP A 8 -0.45 -18.98 11.70
C TRP A 8 -1.08 -18.96 13.09
N ASN A 9 -0.24 -18.94 14.12
CA ASN A 9 -0.64 -18.46 15.43
C ASN A 9 0.58 -17.91 16.19
N ALA A 10 0.80 -16.60 16.08
CA ALA A 10 1.72 -15.87 16.94
C ALA A 10 1.16 -14.47 17.21
N GLY A 11 0.03 -14.41 17.93
CA GLY A 11 -0.27 -13.28 18.79
C GLY A 11 0.55 -13.41 20.07
N GLY A 12 1.60 -12.62 20.20
CA GLY A 12 2.49 -12.63 21.37
C GLY A 12 3.06 -11.24 21.63
N SER A 13 2.38 -10.48 22.48
CA SER A 13 2.99 -9.37 23.20
C SER A 13 4.03 -9.96 24.17
N GLY A 14 5.30 -9.66 23.96
CA GLY A 14 6.40 -10.16 24.79
C GLY A 14 7.74 -9.63 24.32
N SER A 15 8.27 -8.63 25.03
CA SER A 15 9.67 -8.24 24.96
C SER A 15 10.55 -9.43 25.35
N GLY A 16 11.05 -10.15 24.35
CA GLY A 16 12.04 -11.20 24.50
C GLY A 16 13.08 -11.02 23.42
N ALA A 17 14.29 -10.62 23.81
CA ALA A 17 15.45 -10.67 22.93
C ALA A 17 15.69 -12.14 22.54
N GLY A 18 15.21 -12.53 21.36
CA GLY A 18 15.51 -13.81 20.73
C GLY A 18 16.98 -13.82 20.33
N ASP A 19 17.70 -14.80 20.88
CA ASP A 19 19.13 -15.02 20.70
C ASP A 19 19.47 -15.22 19.21
N LEU A 20 20.24 -14.29 18.63
CA LEU A 20 20.62 -14.25 17.20
C LEU A 20 21.62 -15.35 16.79
N SER A 21 21.90 -16.30 17.66
CA SER A 21 22.97 -17.30 17.50
C SER A 21 22.53 -18.60 16.80
N GLN A 22 21.25 -18.77 16.43
CA GLN A 22 20.73 -20.04 15.91
C GLN A 22 20.15 -20.00 14.49
N LEU A 23 20.24 -18.89 13.75
CA LEU A 23 19.84 -18.85 12.35
C LEU A 23 21.02 -19.22 11.43
N PRO A 24 20.82 -20.03 10.38
CA PRO A 24 21.87 -20.36 9.42
C PRO A 24 22.39 -19.08 8.76
N PHE A 25 23.70 -18.86 8.80
CA PHE A 25 24.40 -17.63 8.35
C PHE A 25 24.10 -17.20 6.90
N ALA A 26 23.50 -18.06 6.07
CA ALA A 26 23.11 -17.75 4.70
C ALA A 26 21.82 -16.92 4.61
N ASP A 27 20.94 -17.00 5.60
CA ASP A 27 19.61 -16.36 5.57
C ASP A 27 19.70 -14.87 5.98
N SER A 28 20.63 -14.54 6.89
CA SER A 28 20.87 -13.16 7.31
C SER A 28 21.50 -12.31 6.20
N MET A 29 22.32 -12.89 5.33
CA MET A 29 22.96 -12.18 4.22
C MET A 29 21.96 -11.85 3.11
N LEU A 30 20.97 -12.72 2.87
CA LEU A 30 19.92 -12.50 1.86
C LEU A 30 18.90 -11.47 2.34
N LEU A 31 18.49 -11.53 3.61
CA LEU A 31 17.55 -10.57 4.20
C LEU A 31 18.20 -9.19 4.43
N ALA A 32 19.49 -9.15 4.77
CA ALA A 32 20.25 -7.90 4.85
C ALA A 32 20.48 -7.26 3.48
N ALA A 33 20.76 -8.06 2.43
CA ALA A 33 20.87 -7.55 1.07
C ALA A 33 19.54 -6.98 0.54
N ALA A 34 18.40 -7.55 0.92
CA ALA A 34 17.09 -7.02 0.56
C ALA A 34 16.75 -5.70 1.29
N ALA A 35 17.30 -5.48 2.49
CA ALA A 35 17.12 -4.24 3.25
C ALA A 35 18.03 -3.08 2.76
N GLU A 36 19.14 -3.38 2.07
CA GLU A 36 20.06 -2.38 1.51
C GLU A 36 19.63 -1.87 0.11
N VAL A 37 18.78 -2.62 -0.59
CA VAL A 37 18.19 -2.15 -1.85
C VAL A 37 16.89 -1.44 -1.50
N ASN A 38 16.87 -0.10 -1.58
CA ASN A 38 15.65 0.71 -1.57
C ASN A 38 14.82 0.46 -2.85
N ALA A 39 14.45 -0.80 -3.10
CA ALA A 39 13.68 -1.25 -4.24
C ALA A 39 12.19 -1.04 -3.96
N SER A 40 11.45 -0.71 -5.01
CA SER A 40 9.99 -0.68 -4.93
C SER A 40 9.42 -2.08 -4.68
N VAL A 41 8.24 -2.18 -4.07
CA VAL A 41 7.52 -3.44 -3.87
C VAL A 41 7.35 -4.21 -5.18
N GLU A 42 7.16 -3.49 -6.29
CA GLU A 42 7.07 -4.05 -7.64
C GLU A 42 8.37 -4.73 -8.06
N GLU A 43 9.52 -4.07 -7.90
CA GLU A 43 10.81 -4.64 -8.26
C GLU A 43 11.15 -5.89 -7.43
N LEU A 44 10.89 -5.85 -6.13
CA LEU A 44 11.06 -7.02 -5.26
C LEU A 44 10.17 -8.20 -5.71
N CYS A 45 8.93 -7.91 -6.11
CA CYS A 45 8.01 -8.92 -6.61
C CYS A 45 8.49 -9.56 -7.92
N LEU A 46 9.02 -8.75 -8.83
CA LEU A 46 9.56 -9.22 -10.10
C LEU A 46 10.76 -10.14 -9.88
N LEU A 47 11.66 -9.78 -8.97
CA LEU A 47 12.80 -10.63 -8.60
C LEU A 47 12.32 -11.97 -8.02
N GLN A 48 11.35 -11.95 -7.11
CA GLN A 48 10.78 -13.17 -6.54
C GLN A 48 10.15 -14.06 -7.62
N ARG A 49 9.39 -13.49 -8.56
CA ARG A 49 8.84 -14.24 -9.69
C ARG A 49 9.92 -14.90 -10.54
N THR A 50 11.03 -14.21 -10.81
CA THR A 50 12.14 -14.79 -11.59
C THR A 50 12.84 -15.94 -10.85
N ALA A 51 12.96 -15.85 -9.52
CA ALA A 51 13.53 -16.93 -8.70
C ALA A 51 12.68 -18.21 -8.76
N GLU A 52 11.38 -18.08 -8.98
CA GLU A 52 10.43 -19.19 -9.04
C GLU A 52 10.32 -19.86 -10.42
N GLU A 53 11.00 -19.36 -11.46
CA GLU A 53 10.93 -19.92 -12.83
C GLU A 53 11.42 -21.38 -12.91
N LEU A 54 12.28 -21.81 -11.98
CA LEU A 54 12.82 -23.17 -11.93
C LEU A 54 11.87 -24.16 -11.23
N LEU A 55 10.81 -23.69 -10.57
CA LEU A 55 9.90 -24.54 -9.80
C LEU A 55 8.81 -25.13 -10.69
N THR A 56 8.80 -26.46 -10.81
CA THR A 56 7.88 -27.21 -11.70
C THR A 56 6.59 -27.67 -11.03
N ASP A 57 6.41 -27.42 -9.73
CA ASP A 57 5.20 -27.80 -9.00
C ASP A 57 3.98 -26.98 -9.44
N LEU A 58 2.83 -27.65 -9.56
CA LEU A 58 1.55 -26.99 -9.85
C LEU A 58 1.20 -26.03 -8.71
N ALA A 59 1.28 -24.72 -8.97
CA ALA A 59 0.97 -23.64 -8.04
C ALA A 59 0.67 -22.36 -8.83
N CYS A 60 -0.02 -21.40 -8.21
CA CYS A 60 -0.11 -20.07 -8.78
C CYS A 60 1.23 -19.35 -8.58
N PRO A 61 1.85 -18.82 -9.65
CA PRO A 61 3.16 -18.17 -9.57
C PRO A 61 3.09 -16.82 -8.83
N THR A 62 4.21 -16.32 -8.33
CA THR A 62 4.22 -14.96 -7.75
C THR A 62 3.74 -13.91 -8.77
N PHE A 63 2.81 -13.06 -8.34
CA PHE A 63 2.10 -12.11 -9.20
C PHE A 63 1.93 -10.76 -8.53
N PHE A 64 2.23 -9.68 -9.26
CA PHE A 64 1.99 -8.31 -8.82
C PHE A 64 0.70 -7.78 -9.46
N ASP A 65 -0.26 -7.34 -8.65
CA ASP A 65 -1.57 -6.86 -9.13
C ASP A 65 -1.70 -5.33 -9.13
N SER A 66 -0.58 -4.60 -9.22
CA SER A 66 -0.45 -3.15 -9.08
C SER A 66 -0.67 -2.59 -7.67
N VAL A 67 -1.03 -3.45 -6.71
CA VAL A 67 -1.30 -3.07 -5.32
C VAL A 67 -0.39 -3.85 -4.39
N SER A 68 -0.36 -5.18 -4.50
CA SER A 68 0.40 -6.05 -3.62
C SER A 68 1.12 -7.15 -4.41
N CYS A 69 2.22 -7.64 -3.86
CA CYS A 69 2.88 -8.82 -4.37
C CYS A 69 2.26 -10.08 -3.77
N TRP A 70 1.59 -10.87 -4.60
CA TRP A 70 1.00 -12.16 -4.21
C TRP A 70 2.07 -13.25 -4.30
N PRO A 71 2.41 -13.93 -3.19
CA PRO A 71 3.43 -14.96 -3.21
C PRO A 71 2.90 -16.25 -3.86
N ARG A 72 3.82 -17.11 -4.30
CA ARG A 72 3.49 -18.43 -4.84
C ARG A 72 2.58 -19.19 -3.88
N THR A 73 1.44 -19.64 -4.39
CA THR A 73 0.37 -20.23 -3.57
C THR A 73 -0.09 -21.57 -4.16
N PRO A 74 -0.27 -22.63 -3.35
CA PRO A 74 -0.75 -23.92 -3.83
C PRO A 74 -2.13 -23.85 -4.51
N PRO A 75 -2.43 -24.77 -5.44
CA PRO A 75 -3.70 -24.80 -6.15
C PRO A 75 -4.86 -25.05 -5.18
N ALA A 76 -6.02 -24.47 -5.48
CA ALA A 76 -7.23 -24.55 -4.67
C ALA A 76 -7.09 -23.96 -3.25
N THR A 77 -6.17 -23.01 -3.04
CA THR A 77 -5.98 -22.33 -1.75
C THR A 77 -6.17 -20.82 -1.85
N LEU A 78 -6.48 -20.19 -0.71
CA LEU A 78 -6.66 -18.75 -0.59
C LEU A 78 -5.36 -18.13 -0.07
N ALA A 79 -4.74 -17.27 -0.87
CA ALA A 79 -3.62 -16.45 -0.43
C ALA A 79 -4.14 -15.30 0.44
N ILE A 80 -3.46 -15.02 1.55
CA ILE A 80 -3.82 -13.96 2.50
C ILE A 80 -2.57 -13.14 2.77
N LEU A 81 -2.68 -11.82 2.62
CA LEU A 81 -1.61 -10.85 2.91
C LEU A 81 -2.18 -9.71 3.77
N PRO A 82 -1.37 -9.11 4.65
CA PRO A 82 -1.77 -7.89 5.33
C PRO A 82 -1.98 -6.76 4.30
N CYS A 83 -2.92 -5.86 4.58
CA CYS A 83 -3.09 -4.65 3.77
C CYS A 83 -1.82 -3.79 3.84
N MET A 84 -1.53 -3.06 2.76
CA MET A 84 -0.38 -2.16 2.74
C MET A 84 -0.58 -0.99 3.71
N THR A 85 0.51 -0.47 4.29
CA THR A 85 0.45 0.68 5.21
C THR A 85 0.20 1.99 4.47
N GLU A 86 0.75 2.11 3.26
CA GLU A 86 0.62 3.29 2.39
C GLU A 86 0.44 2.84 0.94
N PHE A 87 -0.52 3.46 0.24
CA PHE A 87 -0.65 3.32 -1.20
C PHE A 87 -0.98 4.66 -1.83
N LYS A 88 -0.11 5.11 -2.75
CA LYS A 88 -0.21 6.39 -3.46
C LYS A 88 -0.39 7.60 -2.53
N GLY A 89 0.30 7.61 -1.38
CA GLY A 89 0.21 8.69 -0.39
C GLY A 89 -1.00 8.61 0.55
N VAL A 90 -1.78 7.53 0.50
CA VAL A 90 -2.92 7.31 1.39
C VAL A 90 -2.62 6.17 2.36
N GLN A 91 -2.89 6.40 3.64
CA GLN A 91 -2.66 5.41 4.70
C GLN A 91 -3.83 4.42 4.82
N TYR A 92 -3.51 3.14 4.91
CA TYR A 92 -4.47 2.04 5.08
C TYR A 92 -4.15 1.22 6.33
N ASP A 93 -5.18 0.54 6.84
CA ASP A 93 -5.08 -0.23 8.07
C ASP A 93 -4.41 -1.59 7.79
N SER A 94 -3.15 -1.73 8.20
CA SER A 94 -2.39 -2.96 8.03
C SER A 94 -2.77 -4.07 9.01
N THR A 95 -3.68 -3.83 9.95
CA THR A 95 -4.21 -4.89 10.83
C THR A 95 -5.19 -5.82 10.11
N GLN A 96 -5.73 -5.33 8.99
CA GLN A 96 -6.66 -6.05 8.15
C GLN A 96 -5.91 -6.81 7.04
N ASN A 97 -6.59 -7.79 6.42
CA ASN A 97 -5.99 -8.67 5.43
C ASN A 97 -6.73 -8.62 4.09
N ALA A 98 -5.96 -8.59 3.00
CA ALA A 98 -6.43 -8.84 1.65
C ALA A 98 -6.33 -10.34 1.33
N SER A 99 -7.22 -10.83 0.45
CA SER A 99 -7.18 -12.23 0.02
C SER A 99 -7.40 -12.43 -1.48
N ARG A 100 -6.74 -13.44 -2.05
CA ARG A 100 -6.87 -13.82 -3.46
C ARG A 100 -6.90 -15.32 -3.62
N TYR A 101 -7.80 -15.83 -4.46
CA TYR A 101 -7.95 -17.27 -4.66
C TYR A 101 -7.03 -17.79 -5.77
N CYS A 102 -6.37 -18.92 -5.52
CA CYS A 102 -5.62 -19.68 -6.51
C CYS A 102 -6.47 -20.85 -7.02
N ASN A 103 -6.78 -20.87 -8.31
CA ASN A 103 -7.58 -21.94 -8.91
C ASN A 103 -6.84 -23.28 -8.91
N ILE A 104 -7.59 -24.38 -9.01
CA ILE A 104 -7.03 -25.73 -9.10
C ILE A 104 -6.12 -25.92 -10.33
N ASN A 105 -6.34 -25.12 -11.38
CA ASN A 105 -5.53 -25.14 -12.60
C ASN A 105 -4.16 -24.44 -12.44
N GLY A 106 -3.83 -23.91 -11.26
CA GLY A 106 -2.60 -23.15 -11.02
C GLY A 106 -2.65 -21.72 -11.57
N THR A 107 -3.86 -21.17 -11.76
CA THR A 107 -4.06 -19.80 -12.26
C THR A 107 -4.72 -18.93 -11.20
N TRP A 108 -4.25 -17.69 -11.05
CA TRP A 108 -4.90 -16.73 -10.17
C TRP A 108 -6.33 -16.43 -10.61
N ASP A 109 -7.23 -16.24 -9.65
CA ASP A 109 -8.54 -15.66 -9.91
C ASP A 109 -8.38 -14.22 -10.45
N ASN A 110 -9.34 -13.73 -11.22
CA ASN A 110 -9.37 -12.35 -11.74
C ASN A 110 -9.64 -11.34 -10.61
N TYR A 111 -10.34 -11.77 -9.56
CA TYR A 111 -10.71 -10.91 -8.45
C TYR A 111 -9.79 -11.08 -7.22
N THR A 112 -9.39 -9.94 -6.64
CA THR A 112 -8.73 -9.84 -5.33
C THR A 112 -9.68 -9.15 -4.35
N ASN A 113 -9.86 -9.73 -3.15
CA ASN A 113 -10.68 -9.14 -2.11
C ASN A 113 -9.86 -8.18 -1.23
N TYR A 114 -10.08 -6.88 -1.43
CA TYR A 114 -9.55 -5.79 -0.61
C TYR A 114 -10.61 -5.15 0.30
N GLY A 115 -11.77 -5.77 0.49
CA GLY A 115 -12.91 -5.18 1.21
C GLY A 115 -12.62 -4.82 2.67
N GLU A 116 -11.66 -5.52 3.28
CA GLU A 116 -11.23 -5.28 4.67
C GLU A 116 -10.17 -4.17 4.78
N CYS A 117 -9.52 -3.78 3.67
CA CYS A 117 -8.49 -2.75 3.66
C CYS A 117 -9.13 -1.35 3.64
N GLN A 118 -9.42 -0.81 4.82
CA GLN A 118 -9.98 0.53 4.97
C GLN A 118 -8.89 1.58 5.17
N HIS A 119 -9.20 2.81 4.76
CA HIS A 119 -8.35 3.96 5.00
C HIS A 119 -8.35 4.32 6.48
N VAL A 120 -7.17 4.53 7.06
CA VAL A 120 -7.01 4.91 8.47
C VAL A 120 -7.47 6.36 8.72
N GLY A 121 -7.67 7.15 7.66
CA GLY A 121 -7.98 8.58 7.71
C GLY A 121 -9.46 8.97 7.90
N THR A 122 -10.38 8.04 8.14
CA THR A 122 -11.83 8.36 8.26
C THR A 122 -12.42 8.13 9.65
N SER A 123 -11.73 8.57 10.68
CA SER A 123 -12.34 8.92 11.96
C SER A 123 -11.76 10.24 12.46
N ALA A 124 -12.61 11.28 12.45
CA ALA A 124 -12.34 12.67 12.83
C ALA A 124 -11.66 13.54 11.76
N LEU A 125 -12.51 14.11 10.90
CA LEU A 125 -12.31 15.39 10.20
C LEU A 125 -11.15 15.45 9.19
N PRO A 126 -11.33 16.08 8.02
CA PRO A 126 -10.25 16.27 7.07
C PRO A 126 -9.25 17.29 7.65
N GLU A 127 -8.29 16.80 8.43
CA GLU A 127 -7.10 17.53 8.80
C GLU A 127 -6.09 17.40 7.64
N PHE A 128 -5.91 18.51 6.93
CA PHE A 128 -4.65 18.87 6.24
C PHE A 128 -4.37 18.47 4.76
N GLU A 129 -5.32 18.69 3.85
CA GLU A 129 -4.96 19.48 2.62
C GLU A 129 -5.00 21.00 2.91
N LEU A 130 -5.24 21.37 4.16
CA LEU A 130 -5.34 22.73 4.68
C LEU A 130 -4.03 23.56 4.56
N HIS A 131 -2.86 22.98 4.26
CA HIS A 131 -1.60 23.75 4.25
C HIS A 131 -1.39 24.59 2.97
N ILE A 132 -2.10 24.28 1.87
CA ILE A 132 -1.98 25.00 0.59
C ILE A 132 -3.28 25.71 0.19
N GLU A 133 -4.43 25.28 0.73
CA GLU A 133 -5.75 25.83 0.37
C GLU A 133 -6.06 27.19 1.04
N LEU A 134 -5.63 27.38 2.29
CA LEU A 134 -5.85 28.62 3.04
C LEU A 134 -5.26 29.89 2.39
N PRO A 135 -3.98 29.92 1.93
CA PRO A 135 -3.44 31.11 1.25
C PRO A 135 -4.10 31.31 -0.13
N THR A 136 -4.47 30.24 -0.81
CA THR A 136 -5.09 30.29 -2.15
C THR A 136 -6.47 30.93 -2.11
N ILE A 137 -7.30 30.59 -1.13
CA ILE A 137 -8.64 31.17 -1.02
C ILE A 137 -8.60 32.65 -0.63
N VAL A 138 -7.72 33.05 0.29
CA VAL A 138 -7.54 34.46 0.67
C VAL A 138 -7.02 35.27 -0.50
N TYR A 139 -6.07 34.73 -1.28
CA TYR A 139 -5.61 35.34 -2.53
C TYR A 139 -6.78 35.55 -3.50
N PHE A 140 -7.54 34.50 -3.81
CA PHE A 140 -8.64 34.59 -4.78
C PHE A 140 -9.72 35.62 -4.38
N VAL A 141 -10.12 35.62 -3.10
CA VAL A 141 -11.10 36.58 -2.57
C VAL A 141 -10.55 38.01 -2.57
N GLY A 142 -9.29 38.21 -2.17
CA GLY A 142 -8.67 39.53 -2.18
C GLY A 142 -8.54 40.13 -3.58
N TYR A 143 -8.17 39.30 -4.57
CA TYR A 143 -8.06 39.74 -5.96
C TYR A 143 -9.42 40.07 -6.57
N SER A 144 -10.47 39.29 -6.27
CA SER A 144 -11.81 39.59 -6.78
C SER A 144 -12.36 40.92 -6.23
N ILE A 145 -12.17 41.20 -4.94
CA ILE A 145 -12.56 42.48 -4.32
C ILE A 145 -11.77 43.65 -4.92
N SER A 146 -10.45 43.49 -5.07
CA SER A 146 -9.57 44.54 -5.64
C SER A 146 -9.95 44.86 -7.09
N LEU A 147 -10.23 43.84 -7.90
CA LEU A 147 -10.65 44.00 -9.30
C LEU A 147 -12.01 44.68 -9.39
N ALA A 148 -12.99 44.30 -8.55
CA ALA A 148 -14.30 44.94 -8.50
C ALA A 148 -14.21 46.43 -8.14
N ALA A 149 -13.40 46.78 -7.13
CA ALA A 149 -13.17 48.17 -6.74
C ALA A 149 -12.53 48.99 -7.88
N LEU A 150 -11.55 48.41 -8.58
CA LEU A 150 -10.87 49.05 -9.70
C LEU A 150 -11.85 49.30 -10.87
N VAL A 151 -12.69 48.32 -11.21
CA VAL A 151 -13.71 48.46 -12.26
C VAL A 151 -14.70 49.58 -11.92
N LEU A 152 -15.16 49.65 -10.67
CA LEU A 152 -16.06 50.74 -10.24
C LEU A 152 -15.38 52.11 -10.34
N ALA A 153 -14.12 52.23 -9.90
CA ALA A 153 -13.36 53.47 -9.99
C ALA A 153 -13.18 53.94 -11.45
N VAL A 154 -12.80 53.03 -12.35
CA VAL A 154 -12.66 53.33 -13.78
C VAL A 154 -14.00 53.73 -14.39
N THR A 155 -15.09 53.04 -14.03
CA THR A 155 -16.44 53.35 -14.52
C THR A 155 -16.84 54.77 -14.16
N VAL A 156 -16.59 55.20 -12.92
CA VAL A 156 -16.82 56.57 -12.46
C VAL A 156 -15.99 57.57 -13.26
N LEU A 157 -14.68 57.36 -13.38
CA LEU A 157 -13.78 58.27 -14.11
C LEU A 157 -14.16 58.46 -15.60
N VAL A 158 -14.64 57.40 -16.25
CA VAL A 158 -15.05 57.47 -17.67
C VAL A 158 -16.45 58.07 -17.85
N ASN A 159 -17.37 57.85 -16.89
CA ASN A 159 -18.71 58.43 -16.95
C ASN A 159 -18.74 59.91 -16.59
N PHE A 160 -17.83 60.38 -15.71
CA PHE A 160 -17.66 61.81 -15.42
C PHE A 160 -16.84 62.51 -16.52
N LYS A 161 -17.34 62.40 -17.76
CA LYS A 161 -16.90 63.19 -18.90
C LYS A 161 -17.61 64.53 -18.95
#